data_AF-A0AAX3BCZ1-F1
#
_entry.id   AF-A0AAX3BCZ1-F1
#
_cell.length_a   1.000
_cell.length_b   1.000
_cell.length_c   1.000
_cell.angle_alpha   90.00
_cell.angle_beta   90.00
_cell.angle_gamma   90.00
#
_symmetry.space_group_name_H-M   'P 1'
#
loop_
_entity.id
_entity.type
_entity.pdbx_description
1 polymer ?
#
loop_
_entity_poly.entity_id
_entity_poly.type
_entity_poly.pdbx_seq_one_letter_code
_entity_poly.pdbx_strand_id
1 'polypeptide(L)'
;MREVITMTLKAQKRAKILEMVKNKKIKQKDAAIILGICRRQLIRIFKEYLSKGDEALNHKLIGKPGNHRISSDIKEKIMQIVRNNYKGFKPTFIAEKLYEEHHIK
;
A
#
# COMPACT_ATOMS: atom_id res chain seq x y z
N MET A 1 12.36 21.62 -8.93
CA MET A 1 11.68 20.30 -9.02
C MET A 1 10.80 20.15 -7.78
N ARG A 2 9.52 19.79 -7.91
CA ARG A 2 8.66 19.50 -6.75
C ARG A 2 8.74 18.00 -6.48
N GLU A 3 9.23 17.61 -5.30
CA GLU A 3 9.14 16.22 -4.84
C GLU A 3 7.74 15.97 -4.28
N VAL A 4 7.10 14.90 -4.74
CA VAL A 4 5.73 14.53 -4.35
C VAL A 4 5.76 13.14 -3.75
N ILE A 5 5.32 13.02 -2.50
CA ILE A 5 5.23 11.74 -1.79
C ILE A 5 3.76 11.34 -1.70
N THR A 6 3.41 10.20 -2.28
CA THR A 6 2.08 9.60 -2.13
C THR A 6 1.94 9.03 -0.72
N MET A 7 0.97 9.52 0.05
CA MET A 7 0.74 9.07 1.42
C MET A 7 -0.74 8.96 1.77
N THR A 8 -1.06 8.08 2.71
CA THR A 8 -2.42 7.99 3.26
C THR A 8 -2.71 9.18 4.17
N LEU A 9 -3.98 9.56 4.34
CA LEU A 9 -4.39 10.60 5.29
C LEU A 9 -3.90 10.31 6.72
N LYS A 10 -3.84 9.03 7.10
CA LYS A 10 -3.30 8.57 8.38
C LYS A 10 -1.81 8.85 8.51
N ALA A 11 -1.03 8.58 7.46
CA ALA A 11 0.40 8.88 7.42
C ALA A 11 0.65 10.40 7.47
N GLN A 12 -0.13 11.18 6.72
CA GLN A 12 -0.06 12.65 6.73
C GLN A 12 -0.38 13.24 8.12
N LYS A 13 -1.43 12.75 8.80
CA LYS A 13 -1.75 13.18 10.17
C LYS A 13 -0.60 12.87 11.14
N ARG A 14 0.03 11.69 10.99
CA ARG A 14 1.21 11.31 11.79
C ARG A 14 2.39 12.23 11.53
N ALA A 15 2.67 12.59 10.28
CA ALA A 15 3.77 13.50 9.92
C ALA A 15 3.67 14.81 10.70
N LYS A 16 2.49 15.46 10.65
CA LYS A 16 2.22 16.71 11.39
C LYS A 16 2.48 16.58 12.90
N ILE A 17 2.00 15.51 13.52
CA ILE A 17 2.18 15.30 14.96
C ILE A 17 3.64 15.00 15.31
N LEU A 18 4.34 14.18 14.51
CA LEU A 18 5.75 13.85 14.75
C LEU A 18 6.67 15.05 14.51
N GLU A 19 6.31 15.94 13.59
CA GLU A 19 7.00 17.22 13.39
C GLU A 19 6.87 18.11 14.63
N MET A 20 5.69 18.17 15.28
CA MET A 20 5.52 18.87 16.56
C MET A 20 6.37 18.25 17.68
N VAL A 21 6.50 16.92 17.72
CA VAL A 21 7.39 16.22 18.65
C VAL A 21 8.86 16.55 18.38
N LYS A 22 9.29 16.53 17.10
CA LYS A 22 10.64 16.88 16.66
C LYS A 22 11.00 18.31 17.08
N ASN A 23 10.07 19.24 16.91
CA ASN A 23 10.22 20.64 17.29
C ASN A 23 9.98 20.91 18.79
N LYS A 24 9.90 19.86 19.61
CA LYS A 24 9.69 19.92 21.08
C LYS A 24 8.44 20.69 21.52
N LYS A 25 7.44 20.85 20.62
CA LYS A 25 6.17 21.53 20.93
C LYS A 25 5.25 20.66 21.79
N ILE A 26 5.35 19.34 21.66
CA ILE A 26 4.57 18.36 22.45
C ILE A 26 5.48 17.20 22.90
N LYS A 27 5.14 16.56 24.02
CA LYS A 27 5.88 15.38 24.49
C LYS A 27 5.42 14.13 23.73
N GLN A 28 6.30 13.14 23.63
CA GLN A 28 6.01 11.85 22.99
C GLN A 28 4.78 11.14 23.61
N LYS A 29 4.56 11.28 24.92
CA LYS A 29 3.39 10.71 25.60
C LYS A 29 2.08 11.31 25.09
N ASP A 30 2.04 12.63 24.88
CA ASP A 30 0.84 13.36 24.48
C ASP A 30 0.55 13.09 23.00
N ALA A 31 1.61 13.03 22.17
CA ALA A 31 1.52 12.61 20.78
C ALA A 31 0.93 11.19 20.63
N ALA A 32 1.25 10.27 21.55
CA ALA A 32 0.75 8.90 21.50
C ALA A 32 -0.76 8.85 21.76
N ILE A 33 -1.22 9.67 22.72
CA ILE A 33 -2.65 9.85 23.03
C ILE A 33 -3.38 10.47 21.82
N ILE A 34 -2.86 11.56 21.25
CA ILE A 34 -3.44 12.23 20.07
C ILE A 34 -3.58 11.29 18.87
N LEU A 35 -2.60 10.40 18.69
CA LEU A 35 -2.58 9.43 17.61
C LEU A 35 -3.33 8.12 17.93
N GLY A 36 -3.82 7.95 19.15
CA GLY A 36 -4.50 6.73 19.60
C GLY A 36 -3.63 5.48 19.51
N ILE A 37 -2.32 5.60 19.77
CA ILE A 37 -1.36 4.49 19.71
C ILE A 37 -0.58 4.37 21.01
N CYS A 38 -0.02 3.19 21.28
CA CYS A 38 0.82 3.03 22.46
C CYS A 38 2.15 3.79 22.33
N ARG A 39 2.72 4.22 23.46
CA ARG A 39 3.99 4.96 23.51
C ARG A 39 5.13 4.21 22.82
N ARG A 40 5.22 2.88 22.99
CA ARG A 40 6.23 2.03 22.32
C ARG A 40 6.12 2.12 20.80
N GLN A 41 4.89 2.06 20.26
CA GLN A 41 4.65 2.20 18.82
C GLN A 41 5.04 3.59 18.34
N LEU A 42 4.72 4.64 19.10
CA LEU A 42 5.12 6.00 18.75
C LEU A 42 6.65 6.15 18.69
N ILE A 43 7.37 5.64 19.69
CA ILE A 43 8.85 5.69 19.71
C ILE A 43 9.44 4.99 18.47
N ARG A 44 8.92 3.81 18.11
CA ARG A 44 9.38 3.07 16.93
C ARG A 44 9.16 3.87 15.64
N ILE A 45 7.96 4.43 15.47
CA ILE A 45 7.63 5.26 14.30
C ILE A 45 8.53 6.50 14.28
N PHE A 46 8.71 7.17 15.42
CA PHE A 46 9.52 8.38 15.51
C PHE A 46 10.99 8.12 15.19
N LYS A 47 11.55 6.99 15.62
CA LYS A 47 12.92 6.57 15.22
C LYS A 47 13.07 6.39 13.72
N GLU A 48 12.11 5.74 13.05
CA GLU A 48 12.15 5.55 11.59
C GLU A 48 11.89 6.87 10.84
N TYR A 49 11.03 7.73 11.37
CA TYR A 49 10.79 9.08 10.86
C TYR A 49 12.04 9.97 10.91
N LEU A 50 12.85 9.87 11.96
CA LEU A 50 14.09 10.63 12.06
C LEU A 50 15.15 10.21 11.03
N SER A 51 15.12 8.97 10.55
CA SER A 51 16.08 8.49 9.55
C SER A 51 15.62 8.63 8.10
N LYS A 52 14.31 8.48 7.83
CA LYS A 52 13.77 8.45 6.46
C LYS A 52 12.72 9.54 6.17
N GLY A 53 12.43 10.43 7.12
CA GLY A 53 11.41 11.48 6.96
C GLY A 53 10.00 10.92 6.77
N ASP A 54 9.19 11.62 5.98
CA ASP A 54 7.77 11.30 5.75
C ASP A 54 7.57 9.94 5.06
N GLU A 55 8.55 9.46 4.28
CA GLU A 55 8.49 8.15 3.62
C GLU A 55 8.39 7.00 4.63
N ALA A 56 8.97 7.16 5.83
CA ALA A 56 8.92 6.19 6.92
C ALA A 56 7.48 5.89 7.38
N LEU A 57 6.58 6.84 7.19
CA LEU A 57 5.22 6.79 7.75
C LEU A 57 4.25 6.03 6.87
N ASN A 58 4.64 5.79 5.62
CA ASN A 58 3.88 5.00 4.70
C ASN A 58 3.90 3.52 5.06
N HIS A 59 2.80 2.85 4.75
CA HIS A 59 2.75 1.40 4.87
C HIS A 59 3.72 0.79 3.86
N LYS A 60 4.59 -0.13 4.30
CA LYS A 60 5.67 -0.69 3.47
C LYS A 60 5.19 -1.51 2.27
N LEU A 61 3.91 -1.88 2.24
CA LEU A 61 3.27 -2.54 1.09
C LEU A 61 2.61 -1.57 0.10
N ILE A 62 2.61 -0.25 0.36
CA ILE A 62 2.10 0.71 -0.64
C ILE A 62 2.92 0.57 -1.92
N GLY A 63 2.22 0.43 -3.05
CA GLY A 63 2.84 0.23 -4.36
C GLY A 63 3.43 -1.16 -4.61
N LYS A 64 3.43 -2.06 -3.61
CA LYS A 64 3.95 -3.42 -3.78
C LYS A 64 2.85 -4.38 -4.24
N PRO A 65 3.15 -5.31 -5.17
CA PRO A 65 2.23 -6.39 -5.50
C PRO A 65 1.97 -7.26 -4.27
N GLY A 66 0.75 -7.78 -4.16
CA GLY A 66 0.43 -8.80 -3.15
C GLY A 66 1.13 -10.12 -3.43
N ASN A 67 1.39 -10.92 -2.38
CA ASN A 67 2.11 -12.19 -2.50
C ASN A 67 1.44 -13.20 -3.45
N HIS A 68 0.11 -13.13 -3.60
CA HIS A 68 -0.66 -13.99 -4.52
C HIS A 68 -1.04 -13.29 -5.83
N ARG A 69 -0.36 -12.19 -6.18
CA ARG A 69 -0.60 -11.51 -7.45
C ARG A 69 -0.15 -12.42 -8.59
N ILE A 70 -1.05 -12.68 -9.53
CA ILE A 70 -0.73 -13.34 -10.80
C ILE A 70 0.34 -12.50 -11.52
N SER A 71 1.35 -13.18 -12.10
CA SER A 71 2.42 -12.49 -12.84
C SER A 71 1.84 -11.61 -13.96
N SER A 72 2.53 -10.53 -14.31
CA SER A 72 2.16 -9.65 -15.43
C SER A 72 1.94 -10.46 -16.71
N ASP A 73 2.82 -11.41 -16.96
CA ASP A 73 2.87 -12.16 -18.21
C ASP A 73 1.67 -13.10 -18.33
N ILE A 74 1.29 -13.77 -17.24
CA ILE A 74 0.08 -14.60 -17.21
C ILE A 74 -1.16 -13.71 -17.37
N LYS A 75 -1.20 -12.54 -16.71
CA LYS A 75 -2.30 -11.60 -16.86
C LYS A 75 -2.45 -11.12 -18.31
N GLU A 76 -1.35 -10.79 -18.98
CA GLU A 76 -1.36 -10.36 -20.37
C GLU A 76 -1.83 -11.48 -21.31
N LYS A 77 -1.35 -12.72 -21.08
CA LYS A 77 -1.81 -13.90 -21.79
C LYS A 77 -3.32 -14.11 -21.64
N ILE A 78 -3.84 -14.04 -20.41
CA ILE A 78 -5.29 -14.12 -20.15
C ILE A 78 -6.04 -13.03 -20.92
N MET A 79 -5.56 -11.78 -20.85
CA MET A 79 -6.21 -10.65 -21.51
C MET A 79 -6.26 -10.81 -23.04
N GLN A 80 -5.23 -11.39 -23.65
CA GLN A 80 -5.23 -11.70 -25.09
C GLN A 80 -6.25 -12.78 -25.44
N ILE A 81 -6.26 -13.89 -24.70
CA ILE A 81 -7.21 -15.00 -24.90
C ILE A 81 -8.65 -14.50 -24.78
N VAL A 82 -8.96 -13.74 -23.73
CA VAL A 82 -10.31 -13.23 -23.49
C VAL A 82 -10.77 -12.28 -24.61
N ARG A 83 -9.88 -11.39 -25.08
CA ARG A 83 -10.20 -10.46 -26.17
C ARG A 83 -10.45 -11.16 -27.49
N ASN A 84 -9.68 -12.21 -27.79
CA ASN A 84 -9.74 -12.91 -29.07
C ASN A 84 -10.87 -13.95 -29.11
N ASN A 85 -11.09 -14.67 -28.02
CA ASN A 85 -11.89 -15.90 -28.04
C ASN A 85 -13.21 -15.80 -27.25
N TYR A 86 -13.28 -14.92 -26.23
CA TYR A 86 -14.40 -14.92 -25.26
C TYR A 86 -15.02 -13.52 -25.09
N LYS A 87 -15.01 -12.72 -26.16
CA LYS A 87 -15.62 -11.38 -26.15
C LYS A 87 -17.13 -11.50 -25.86
N GLY A 88 -17.60 -10.81 -24.83
CA GLY A 88 -19.01 -10.82 -24.42
C GLY A 88 -19.39 -11.94 -23.44
N PHE A 89 -18.45 -12.82 -23.08
CA PHE A 89 -18.70 -13.84 -22.06
C PHE A 89 -18.65 -13.23 -20.66
N LYS A 90 -19.40 -13.81 -19.73
CA LYS A 90 -19.39 -13.37 -18.33
C LYS A 90 -18.09 -13.84 -17.64
N PRO A 91 -17.58 -13.11 -16.62
CA PRO A 91 -16.32 -13.44 -15.96
C PRO A 91 -16.22 -14.88 -15.43
N THR A 92 -17.30 -15.44 -14.88
CA THR A 92 -17.32 -16.83 -14.39
C THR A 92 -17.10 -17.84 -15.50
N PHE A 93 -17.81 -17.69 -16.62
CA PHE A 93 -17.69 -18.60 -17.76
C PHE A 93 -16.31 -18.45 -18.44
N ILE A 94 -15.74 -17.24 -18.45
CA ILE A 94 -14.36 -17.02 -18.88
C ILE A 94 -13.38 -17.79 -17.98
N ALA A 95 -13.55 -17.76 -16.66
CA ALA A 95 -12.67 -18.48 -15.74
C ALA A 95 -12.74 -20.00 -15.95
N GLU A 96 -13.95 -20.54 -16.16
CA GLU A 96 -14.15 -21.95 -16.51
C GLU A 96 -13.42 -22.31 -17.82
N LYS A 97 -13.58 -21.51 -18.88
CA LYS A 97 -12.91 -21.74 -20.16
C LYS A 97 -11.40 -21.56 -20.14
N LEU A 98 -10.89 -20.62 -19.35
CA LEU A 98 -9.46 -20.48 -19.13
C LEU A 98 -8.87 -21.72 -18.44
N TYR A 99 -9.60 -22.33 -17.52
CA TYR A 99 -9.17 -23.56 -16.86
C TYR A 99 -9.26 -24.79 -17.77
N GLU A 100 -10.40 -24.96 -18.45
CA GLU A 100 -10.67 -26.11 -19.32
C GLU A 100 -9.79 -26.13 -20.58
N GLU A 101 -9.69 -25.00 -21.29
CA GLU A 101 -9.09 -24.96 -22.64
C GLU A 101 -7.65 -24.43 -22.64
N HIS A 102 -7.27 -23.63 -21.63
CA HIS A 102 -5.94 -22.99 -21.58
C HIS A 102 -5.10 -23.44 -20.39
N HIS A 103 -5.66 -24.27 -19.50
CA HIS A 103 -5.04 -24.74 -18.25
C HIS A 103 -4.50 -23.61 -17.36
N ILE A 104 -5.19 -22.47 -17.37
CA ILE A 104 -4.89 -21.30 -16.54
C ILE A 104 -5.89 -21.26 -15.38
N LYS A 105 -5.36 -21.28 -14.14
CA LYS A 105 -6.14 -21.20 -12.91
C LYS A 105 -6.04 -19.83 -12.26
#